data_AF-A0A945MLN1-F1
#
_entry.id   AF-A0A945MLN1-F1
#
_cell.length_a   1.000
_cell.length_b   1.000
_cell.length_c   1.000
_cell.angle_alpha   90.00
_cell.angle_beta   90.00
_cell.angle_gamma   90.00
#
_symmetry.space_group_name_H-M   'P 1'
#
loop_
_entity.id
_entity.type
_entity.pdbx_description
1 polymer ?
#
loop_
_entity_poly.entity_id
_entity_poly.type
_entity_poly.pdbx_seq_one_letter_code
_entity_poly.pdbx_strand_id
1 'polypeptide(L)'
;MRIIDPHVHVWTNDPAFPWPADNANPPAEDRTAEDLLALMDANGVEKTVLVQVIHYRWDNSYIAHVVKKYPDRFMAVGRINPEDPAAADHL
;
A
#
# COMPACT_ATOMS: atom_id res chain seq x y z
N MET A 1 -21.99 10.93 9.24
CA MET A 1 -22.06 10.16 7.98
C MET A 1 -20.77 9.37 7.85
N ARG A 2 -20.82 8.09 7.49
CA ARG A 2 -19.62 7.26 7.31
C ARG A 2 -19.13 7.37 5.87
N ILE A 3 -17.89 7.82 5.67
CA ILE A 3 -17.26 7.95 4.35
C ILE A 3 -16.12 6.94 4.27
N ILE A 4 -16.11 6.11 3.22
CA ILE A 4 -15.08 5.12 2.96
C ILE A 4 -14.53 5.38 1.56
N ASP A 5 -13.22 5.50 1.45
CA ASP A 5 -12.53 5.55 0.15
C ASP A 5 -12.08 4.13 -0.24
N PRO A 6 -12.65 3.52 -1.29
CA PRO A 6 -12.37 2.15 -1.63
C PRO A 6 -11.06 1.96 -2.41
N HIS A 7 -10.33 3.01 -2.78
CA HIS A 7 -9.15 2.85 -3.64
C HIS A 7 -8.13 3.97 -3.45
N VAL A 8 -7.04 3.68 -2.73
CA VAL A 8 -5.87 4.57 -2.65
C VAL A 8 -4.57 3.78 -2.71
N HIS A 9 -3.51 4.41 -3.24
CA HIS A 9 -2.15 3.88 -3.24
C HIS A 9 -1.28 4.66 -2.25
N VAL A 10 -0.41 3.97 -1.52
CA VAL A 10 0.64 4.56 -0.68
C VAL A 10 1.97 3.89 -0.98
N TRP A 11 3.06 4.64 -0.81
CA TRP A 11 4.41 4.16 -1.05
C TRP A 11 5.47 5.03 -0.36
N THR A 12 6.67 4.47 -0.22
CA THR A 12 7.84 5.11 0.38
C THR A 12 9.15 4.64 -0.27
N ASN A 13 10.17 5.50 -0.26
CA ASN A 13 11.53 5.17 -0.65
C ASN A 13 12.39 4.64 0.52
N ASP A 14 11.78 4.24 1.64
CA ASP A 14 12.47 3.60 2.77
C ASP A 14 13.17 2.29 2.32
N PRO A 15 14.48 2.12 2.53
CA PRO A 15 15.22 0.90 2.20
C PRO A 15 14.68 -0.38 2.86
N ALA A 16 13.90 -0.29 3.93
CA ALA A 16 13.20 -1.43 4.53
C ALA A 16 12.10 -2.01 3.63
N PHE A 17 11.60 -1.22 2.68
CA PHE A 17 10.60 -1.60 1.67
C PHE A 17 11.15 -1.28 0.29
N PRO A 18 12.14 -2.05 -0.19
CA PRO A 18 12.85 -1.72 -1.41
C PRO A 18 11.97 -1.87 -2.65
N TRP A 19 12.21 -1.03 -3.65
CA TRP A 19 11.70 -1.27 -4.99
C TRP A 19 12.31 -2.57 -5.56
N PRO A 20 11.56 -3.34 -6.37
CA PRO A 20 12.12 -4.50 -7.04
C PRO A 20 13.15 -4.05 -8.08
N ALA A 21 14.19 -4.86 -8.29
CA ALA A 21 15.34 -4.51 -9.14
C ALA A 21 14.98 -4.22 -10.60
N ASP A 22 13.84 -4.73 -11.09
CA ASP A 22 13.32 -4.53 -12.43
C ASP A 22 12.41 -3.28 -12.57
N ASN A 23 12.22 -2.52 -11.49
CA ASN A 23 11.54 -1.23 -11.55
C ASN A 23 12.47 -0.15 -12.11
N ALA A 24 12.38 0.09 -13.42
CA ALA A 24 13.23 1.04 -14.12
C ALA A 24 12.97 2.51 -13.77
N ASN A 25 11.82 2.85 -13.18
CA ASN A 25 11.45 4.24 -12.87
C ASN A 25 10.52 4.31 -11.64
N PRO A 26 11.06 4.10 -10.43
CA PRO A 26 10.29 4.30 -9.20
C PRO A 26 9.99 5.80 -8.98
N PRO A 27 8.88 6.15 -8.29
CA PRO A 27 8.60 7.52 -7.88
C PRO A 27 9.71 8.05 -6.97
N ALA A 28 10.16 9.29 -7.22
CA ALA A 28 11.21 9.91 -6.42
C ALA A 28 10.66 10.42 -5.08
N GLU A 29 9.37 10.75 -5.04
CA GLU A 29 8.69 11.23 -3.85
C GLU A 29 7.95 10.13 -3.11
N ASP A 30 7.74 10.34 -1.83
CA ASP A 30 6.92 9.47 -0.98
C ASP A 30 5.45 9.93 -1.00
N ARG A 31 4.55 8.97 -0.83
CA ARG A 31 3.13 9.18 -0.47
C ARG A 31 2.78 8.19 0.61
N THR A 32 3.11 8.57 1.83
CA THR A 32 3.06 7.67 2.99
C THR A 32 1.64 7.44 3.50
N ALA A 33 1.48 6.44 4.36
CA ALA A 33 0.23 6.24 5.09
C ALA A 33 -0.14 7.44 5.97
N GLU A 34 0.85 8.10 6.55
CA GLU A 34 0.69 9.28 7.40
C GLU A 34 0.19 10.49 6.59
N ASP A 35 0.70 10.70 5.38
CA ASP A 35 0.18 11.72 4.46
C ASP A 35 -1.29 11.47 4.13
N LEU A 36 -1.63 10.21 3.86
CA LEU A 36 -3.01 9.80 3.59
C LEU A 36 -3.92 9.98 4.82
N LEU A 37 -3.47 9.62 6.02
CA LEU A 37 -4.24 9.82 7.26
C LEU A 37 -4.57 11.30 7.48
N ALA A 38 -3.60 12.19 7.26
CA ALA A 38 -3.82 13.62 7.37
C ALA A 38 -4.88 14.12 6.37
N LEU A 39 -4.85 13.63 5.12
CA LEU A 39 -5.86 13.96 4.12
C LEU A 39 -7.24 13.39 4.47
N MET A 40 -7.29 12.15 4.96
CA MET A 40 -8.53 11.51 5.39
C MET A 40 -9.18 12.30 6.52
N ASP A 41 -8.41 12.67 7.55
CA ASP A 41 -8.89 13.42 8.70
C ASP A 41 -9.41 14.81 8.28
N ALA A 42 -8.68 15.50 7.38
CA ALA A 42 -9.09 16.80 6.85
C ALA A 42 -10.40 16.75 6.03
N ASN A 43 -10.72 15.61 5.41
CA ASN A 43 -11.89 15.45 4.53
C ASN A 43 -13.00 14.58 5.15
N GLY A 44 -12.85 14.14 6.40
CA GLY A 44 -13.83 13.30 7.09
C GLY A 44 -13.95 11.87 6.54
N VAL A 45 -12.90 11.35 5.89
CA VAL A 45 -12.83 9.95 5.43
C VAL A 45 -12.49 9.06 6.63
N GLU A 46 -13.40 8.16 6.98
CA GLU A 46 -13.25 7.32 8.16
C GLU A 46 -12.23 6.20 7.94
N LYS A 47 -12.35 5.49 6.80
CA LYS A 47 -11.54 4.31 6.46
C LYS A 47 -11.23 4.26 4.97
N THR A 48 -10.14 3.58 4.63
CA THR A 48 -9.68 3.44 3.24
C THR A 48 -9.22 2.01 2.95
N VAL A 49 -9.39 1.57 1.70
CA VAL A 49 -8.75 0.37 1.18
C VAL A 49 -7.48 0.76 0.41
N LEU A 50 -6.34 0.24 0.87
CA LEU A 50 -5.05 0.40 0.22
C LEU A 50 -4.91 -0.64 -0.88
N VAL A 51 -4.82 -0.18 -2.13
CA VAL A 51 -4.53 -1.05 -3.26
C VAL A 51 -3.03 -1.05 -3.49
N GLN A 52 -2.43 -2.23 -3.60
CA GLN A 52 -0.99 -2.36 -3.85
C GLN A 52 -0.56 -1.51 -5.05
N VAL A 53 0.40 -0.61 -4.84
CA VAL A 53 0.95 0.21 -5.91
C VAL A 53 1.80 -0.66 -6.82
N ILE A 54 1.74 -0.41 -8.14
CA ILE A 54 2.44 -1.23 -9.13
C ILE A 54 3.97 -1.21 -8.98
N HIS A 55 4.53 -0.15 -8.38
CA HIS A 55 5.97 0.05 -8.23
C HIS A 55 6.67 -0.98 -7.34
N TYR A 56 5.96 -1.57 -6.36
CA TYR A 56 6.47 -2.69 -5.56
C TYR A 56 6.20 -4.06 -6.19
N ARG A 57 5.51 -4.12 -7.33
CA ARG A 57 5.14 -5.34 -8.06
C ARG A 57 4.36 -6.36 -7.22
N TRP A 58 5.07 -7.31 -6.61
CA TRP A 58 4.55 -8.45 -5.88
C TRP A 58 4.87 -8.37 -4.39
N ASP A 59 5.75 -7.45 -4.00
CA ASP A 59 6.14 -7.26 -2.61
C ASP A 59 5.07 -6.42 -1.87
N ASN A 60 4.23 -7.11 -1.11
CA ASN A 60 3.16 -6.49 -0.34
C ASN A 60 3.61 -6.05 1.08
N SER A 61 4.90 -6.14 1.41
CA SER A 61 5.41 -5.92 2.78
C SER A 61 5.07 -4.53 3.32
N TYR A 62 5.14 -3.48 2.48
CA TYR A 62 4.81 -2.11 2.92
C TYR A 62 3.32 -1.97 3.25
N ILE A 63 2.41 -2.37 2.36
CA ILE A 63 0.96 -2.26 2.63
C ILE A 63 0.53 -3.17 3.79
N ALA A 64 1.16 -4.33 3.95
CA ALA A 64 0.93 -5.21 5.10
C ALA A 64 1.41 -4.56 6.41
N HIS A 65 2.59 -3.92 6.39
CA HIS A 65 3.10 -3.14 7.51
C HIS A 65 2.13 -2.01 7.90
N VAL A 66 1.65 -1.24 6.91
CA VAL A 66 0.72 -0.12 7.13
C VAL A 66 -0.61 -0.59 7.72
N VAL A 67 -1.22 -1.66 7.18
CA VAL A 67 -2.47 -2.22 7.73
C VAL A 67 -2.26 -2.71 9.17
N LYS A 68 -1.13 -3.35 9.46
CA LYS A 68 -0.80 -3.78 10.82
C LYS A 68 -0.61 -2.60 11.79
N LYS A 69 -0.04 -1.49 11.30
CA LYS A 69 0.19 -0.28 12.09
C LYS A 69 -1.11 0.50 12.37
N TYR A 70 -2.04 0.51 11.43
CA TYR A 70 -3.30 1.26 11.51
C TYR A 70 -4.54 0.39 11.19
N PRO A 71 -4.79 -0.68 11.97
CA PRO A 71 -5.82 -1.68 11.65
C PRO A 71 -7.24 -1.12 11.68
N ASP A 72 -7.47 -0.03 12.42
CA ASP A 72 -8.79 0.61 12.50
C ASP A 72 -9.10 1.49 11.29
N ARG A 73 -8.07 1.92 10.55
CA ARG A 73 -8.17 2.88 9.44
C ARG A 73 -8.09 2.21 8.07
N PHE A 74 -7.32 1.13 7.95
CA PHE A 74 -6.99 0.55 6.65
C PHE A 74 -7.32 -0.94 6.52
N MET A 75 -7.76 -1.30 5.31
CA MET A 75 -7.71 -2.67 4.77
C MET A 75 -6.82 -2.64 3.52
N ALA A 76 -6.36 -3.79 3.03
CA ALA A 76 -5.53 -3.83 1.83
C ALA A 76 -5.98 -4.87 0.79
N VAL A 77 -5.71 -4.55 -0.48
CA VAL A 77 -5.74 -5.48 -1.61
C VAL A 77 -4.30 -5.69 -2.06
N GLY A 78 -3.77 -6.88 -1.79
CA GLY A 78 -2.44 -7.31 -2.22
C GLY A 78 -2.42 -7.77 -3.67
N ARG A 79 -1.22 -7.88 -4.23
CA ARG A 79 -0.98 -8.37 -5.59
C ARG A 79 0.02 -9.53 -5.53
N ILE A 80 -0.31 -10.64 -6.19
CA ILE A 80 0.54 -11.83 -6.30
C ILE A 80 0.85 -12.14 -7.76
N ASN A 81 1.98 -12.80 -8.03
CA ASN A 81 2.37 -13.17 -9.39
C ASN A 81 1.51 -14.35 -9.88
N PRO A 82 0.62 -14.18 -10.86
CA PRO A 82 -0.23 -15.28 -11.32
C PRO A 82 0.53 -16.33 -12.13
N GLU A 83 1.75 -16.04 -12.59
CA GLU A 83 2.60 -16.96 -13.36
C GLU A 83 3.51 -17.81 -12.47
N ASP A 84 3.59 -17.48 -11.18
CA ASP A 84 4.37 -18.23 -10.20
C ASP A 84 3.47 -19.27 -9.51
N PRO A 85 3.71 -20.59 -9.73
CA PRO A 85 2.93 -21.64 -9.08
C PRO A 85 3.03 -21.62 -7.55
N ALA A 86 4.08 -21.02 -6.97
CA ALA A 86 4.29 -20.89 -5.54
C ALA A 86 3.76 -19.56 -4.97
N ALA A 87 3.07 -18.74 -5.78
CA ALA A 87 2.62 -17.40 -5.38
C ALA A 87 1.79 -17.36 -4.08
N ALA A 88 1.02 -18.41 -3.79
CA ALA A 88 0.24 -18.52 -2.56
C ALA A 88 1.10 -18.68 -1.30
N ASP A 89 2.28 -19.29 -1.42
CA ASP A 89 3.22 -19.52 -0.30
C ASP A 89 4.04 -18.27 0.04
N HIS A 90 3.97 -17.22 -0.79
CA HIS A 90 4.65 -15.93 -0.59
C HIS A 90 3.82 -14.90 0.17
N LEU A 91 2.59 -15.26 0.60
CA LEU A 91 1.64 -14.39 1.29
C LEU A 91 1.87 -14.33 2.82
#